data_AF-A0A497GGT1-F1
#
_entry.id   AF-A0A497GGT1-F1
#
_cell.length_a   1.000
_cell.length_b   1.000
_cell.length_c   1.000
_cell.angle_alpha   90.00
_cell.angle_beta   90.00
_cell.angle_gamma   90.00
#
_symmetry.space_group_name_H-M   'P 1'
#
loop_
_entity.id
_entity.type
_entity.pdbx_description
1 polymer ?
#
loop_
_entity_poly.entity_id
_entity_poly.type
_entity_poly.pdbx_seq_one_letter_code
_entity_poly.pdbx_strand_id
1 'polypeptide(L)'
;KEESPKDVIKGKAISSYVNVELYLPGCPYDPEELFQALIDLAKGTVPAGKDYPVCLECKLNEYECVLVKKGVVCLGPVTLGGCNAACIRSGVGCIGCRGPLPKDANFASEVEILRELGYSEDYIKKRMSLFSKDQWR
;
A
#
# COMPACT_ATOMS: atom_id res chain seq x y z
N LYS A 1 4.34 -33.29 -23.17
CA LYS A 1 5.05 -32.16 -22.55
C LYS A 1 3.98 -31.12 -22.24
N GLU A 2 3.37 -31.23 -21.07
CA GLU A 2 2.40 -30.24 -20.60
C GLU A 2 3.14 -28.95 -20.28
N GLU A 3 2.81 -27.88 -20.98
CA GLU A 3 3.22 -26.53 -20.63
C GLU A 3 2.56 -26.22 -19.27
N SER A 4 3.38 -26.21 -18.21
CA SER A 4 2.94 -25.80 -16.89
C SER A 4 2.57 -24.31 -16.96
N PRO A 5 1.51 -23.82 -16.28
CA PRO A 5 1.10 -22.40 -16.23
C PRO A 5 2.15 -21.42 -15.66
N LYS A 6 3.40 -21.85 -15.52
CA LYS A 6 4.55 -21.14 -14.98
C LYS A 6 5.46 -20.54 -16.05
N ASP A 7 5.19 -20.81 -17.32
CA ASP A 7 5.90 -20.21 -18.46
C ASP A 7 5.28 -18.85 -18.87
N VAL A 8 4.73 -18.13 -17.89
CA VAL A 8 4.18 -16.80 -18.07
C VAL A 8 5.32 -15.79 -17.93
N ILE A 9 5.43 -14.89 -18.91
CA ILE A 9 6.39 -13.77 -18.89
C ILE A 9 6.26 -13.05 -17.54
N LYS A 10 7.36 -12.94 -16.78
CA LYS A 10 7.37 -12.23 -15.49
C LYS A 10 6.93 -10.78 -15.69
N GLY A 11 5.83 -10.39 -15.04
CA GLY A 11 5.37 -9.01 -15.01
C GLY A 11 6.41 -8.08 -14.36
N LYS A 12 6.69 -6.96 -15.02
CA LYS A 12 7.46 -5.84 -14.49
C LYS A 12 6.58 -4.59 -14.47
N ALA A 13 6.93 -3.62 -13.64
CA ALA A 13 6.25 -2.33 -13.63
C ALA A 13 6.39 -1.61 -14.98
N ILE A 14 5.38 -0.84 -15.37
CA ILE A 14 5.38 -0.03 -16.60
C ILE A 14 6.59 0.93 -16.66
N SER A 15 7.03 1.43 -15.51
CA SER A 15 8.21 2.27 -15.34
C SER A 15 9.54 1.64 -15.76
N SER A 16 9.58 0.30 -15.89
CA SER A 16 10.75 -0.40 -16.42
C SER A 16 10.86 -0.37 -17.95
N TYR A 17 9.80 0.06 -18.64
CA TYR A 17 9.72 0.12 -20.10
C TYR A 17 9.64 1.55 -20.63
N VAL A 18 8.98 2.46 -19.89
CA VAL A 18 8.78 3.85 -20.28
C VAL A 18 8.98 4.77 -19.08
N ASN A 19 9.34 6.03 -19.33
CA ASN A 19 9.36 7.04 -18.29
C ASN A 19 7.92 7.40 -17.89
N VAL A 20 7.64 7.41 -16.59
CA VAL A 20 6.30 7.66 -16.05
C VAL A 20 6.36 8.88 -15.15
N GLU A 21 5.59 9.91 -15.48
CA GLU A 21 5.60 11.20 -14.79
C GLU A 21 4.65 11.22 -13.58
N LEU A 22 3.54 10.49 -13.65
CA LEU A 22 2.53 10.44 -12.61
C LEU A 22 2.08 9.00 -12.36
N TYR A 23 1.93 8.65 -11.09
CA TYR A 23 1.39 7.37 -10.65
C TYR A 23 0.08 7.60 -9.90
N LEU A 24 -0.93 6.79 -10.21
CA LEU A 24 -2.16 6.70 -9.44
C LEU A 24 -2.16 5.36 -8.67
N PRO A 25 -1.79 5.36 -7.39
CA PRO A 25 -1.59 4.12 -6.63
C PRO A 25 -2.93 3.45 -6.25
N GLY A 26 -2.91 2.13 -6.15
CA GLY A 26 -4.03 1.31 -5.65
C GLY A 26 -4.33 0.09 -6.49
N CYS A 27 -4.97 -0.91 -5.86
CA CYS A 27 -5.45 -2.12 -6.51
C CYS A 27 -6.90 -2.42 -6.07
N PRO A 28 -7.92 -1.75 -6.66
CA PRO A 28 -7.79 -0.70 -7.68
C PRO A 28 -7.46 0.67 -7.08
N TYR A 29 -7.20 1.63 -7.96
CA TYR A 29 -7.10 3.05 -7.62
C TYR A 29 -8.45 3.60 -7.12
N ASP A 30 -8.43 4.79 -6.52
CA ASP A 30 -9.63 5.49 -6.09
C ASP A 30 -10.24 6.33 -7.24
N PRO A 31 -11.55 6.17 -7.56
CA PRO A 31 -12.17 6.91 -8.66
C PRO A 31 -12.21 8.43 -8.47
N GLU A 32 -12.37 8.92 -7.24
CA GLU A 32 -12.39 10.36 -6.96
C GLU A 32 -10.98 10.95 -7.13
N GLU A 33 -9.95 10.20 -6.70
CA GLU A 33 -8.55 10.55 -6.94
C GLU A 33 -8.22 10.63 -8.44
N LEU A 34 -8.71 9.69 -9.25
CA LEU A 34 -8.56 9.75 -10.71
C LEU A 34 -9.24 10.99 -11.29
N PHE A 35 -10.48 11.26 -10.89
CA PHE A 35 -11.24 12.38 -11.41
C PHE A 35 -10.57 13.72 -11.08
N GLN A 36 -10.08 13.87 -9.84
CA GLN A 36 -9.34 15.06 -9.43
C GLN A 36 -8.05 15.22 -10.23
N ALA A 37 -7.28 14.14 -10.42
CA ALA A 37 -6.05 14.19 -11.20
C ALA A 37 -6.31 14.61 -12.66
N LEU A 38 -7.39 14.13 -13.28
CA LEU A 38 -7.78 14.53 -14.64
C LEU A 38 -8.16 16.01 -14.71
N ILE A 39 -8.87 16.55 -13.71
CA ILE A 39 -9.22 17.98 -13.64
C ILE A 39 -7.95 18.83 -13.50
N ASP A 40 -7.04 18.44 -12.63
CA ASP A 40 -5.79 19.18 -12.38
C ASP A 40 -4.95 19.22 -13.66
N LEU A 41 -4.82 18.08 -14.34
CA LEU A 41 -4.12 18.00 -15.62
C LEU A 41 -4.78 18.85 -16.71
N ALA A 42 -6.12 18.85 -16.79
CA ALA A 42 -6.86 19.67 -17.75
C ALA A 42 -6.66 21.18 -17.51
N LYS A 43 -6.38 21.60 -16.28
CA LYS A 43 -6.04 22.98 -15.90
C LYS A 43 -4.56 23.33 -16.11
N GLY A 44 -3.75 22.38 -16.58
CA GLY A 44 -2.29 22.57 -16.72
C GLY A 44 -1.54 22.50 -15.38
N THR A 45 -2.13 21.90 -14.36
CA THR A 45 -1.51 21.70 -13.04
C THR A 45 -1.14 20.25 -12.82
N VAL A 46 0.00 19.99 -12.17
CA VAL A 46 0.41 18.62 -11.84
C VAL A 46 -0.32 18.20 -10.56
N PRO A 47 -1.05 17.06 -10.57
CA PRO A 47 -1.74 16.57 -9.37
C PRO A 47 -0.75 16.38 -8.21
N ALA A 48 -1.10 16.90 -7.03
CA ALA A 48 -0.28 16.72 -5.85
C ALA A 48 -0.33 15.25 -5.39
N GLY A 49 0.84 14.62 -5.32
CA GLY A 49 0.97 13.30 -4.71
C GLY A 49 0.68 13.34 -3.21
N LYS A 50 0.17 12.24 -2.67
CA LYS A 50 0.05 12.05 -1.22
C LYS A 50 1.38 11.60 -0.64
N ASP A 51 1.67 12.00 0.59
CA ASP A 51 2.92 11.70 1.29
C ASP A 51 2.71 11.21 2.73
N TYR A 52 1.47 10.87 3.10
CA TYR A 52 1.08 10.42 4.43
C TYR A 52 0.65 8.94 4.45
N PRO A 53 0.78 8.23 5.59
CA PRO A 53 0.35 6.84 5.71
C PRO A 53 -1.18 6.72 5.76
N VAL A 54 -1.68 5.52 5.46
CA VAL A 54 -3.10 5.16 5.69
C VAL A 54 -3.54 5.44 7.14
N CYS A 55 -2.60 5.40 8.10
CA CYS A 55 -2.87 5.75 9.50
C CYS A 55 -3.46 7.15 9.70
N LEU A 56 -3.12 8.14 8.88
CA LEU A 56 -3.67 9.49 9.00
C LEU A 56 -5.20 9.46 8.79
N GLU A 57 -5.64 8.89 7.66
CA GLU A 57 -7.06 8.73 7.33
C GLU A 57 -7.78 7.83 8.33
N CYS A 58 -7.14 6.74 8.76
CA CYS A 58 -7.70 5.83 9.76
C CYS A 58 -7.99 6.52 11.10
N LYS A 59 -7.11 7.43 11.52
CA LYS A 59 -7.27 8.20 12.75
C LYS A 59 -8.31 9.32 12.60
N LEU A 60 -8.33 10.01 11.47
CA LEU A 60 -9.35 11.02 11.16
C LEU A 60 -10.76 10.44 11.11
N ASN A 61 -10.90 9.17 10.69
CA ASN A 61 -12.17 8.45 10.71
C ASN A 61 -12.50 7.78 12.06
N GLU A 62 -11.67 7.96 13.09
CA GLU A 62 -11.85 7.39 14.44
C GLU A 62 -12.02 5.86 14.47
N TYR A 63 -11.44 5.15 13.51
CA TYR A 63 -11.52 3.70 13.50
C TYR A 63 -10.70 3.09 14.63
N GLU A 64 -11.28 2.09 15.30
CA GLU A 64 -10.57 1.29 16.29
C GLU A 64 -9.35 0.62 15.64
N CYS A 65 -8.17 0.81 16.25
CA CYS A 65 -6.93 0.29 15.70
C CYS A 65 -6.90 -1.24 15.75
N VAL A 66 -7.10 -1.88 14.59
CA VAL A 66 -7.09 -3.35 14.47
C VAL A 66 -5.72 -3.96 14.80
N LEU A 67 -4.63 -3.21 14.57
CA LEU A 67 -3.27 -3.66 14.89
C LEU A 67 -3.06 -3.78 16.39
N VAL A 68 -3.32 -2.69 17.13
CA VAL A 68 -3.04 -2.60 18.56
C VAL A 68 -4.14 -3.24 19.41
N LYS A 69 -5.42 -3.07 19.05
CA LYS A 69 -6.54 -3.55 19.87
C LYS A 69 -6.93 -4.99 19.57
N LYS A 70 -6.72 -5.46 18.34
CA LYS A 70 -7.14 -6.80 17.90
C LYS A 70 -5.98 -7.70 17.51
N GLY A 71 -4.74 -7.18 17.54
CA GLY A 71 -3.56 -7.94 17.12
C GLY A 71 -3.59 -8.34 15.64
N VAL A 72 -4.37 -7.67 14.79
CA VAL A 72 -4.50 -8.00 13.37
C VAL A 72 -3.40 -7.33 12.57
N VAL A 73 -2.66 -8.10 11.75
CA VAL A 73 -1.62 -7.54 10.86
C VAL A 73 -2.20 -6.45 9.96
N CYS A 74 -1.64 -5.25 10.06
CA CYS A 74 -2.10 -4.08 9.34
C CYS A 74 -0.90 -3.26 8.87
N LEU A 75 -0.64 -3.27 7.56
CA LEU A 75 0.50 -2.53 6.98
C LEU A 75 0.24 -1.03 6.81
N GLY A 76 -0.84 -0.51 7.41
CA GLY A 76 -1.26 0.88 7.30
C GLY A 76 -0.17 1.90 7.69
N PRO A 77 0.66 1.65 8.70
CA PRO A 77 1.74 2.57 9.09
C PRO A 77 2.81 2.79 8.01
N VAL A 78 3.04 1.81 7.14
CA VAL A 78 4.09 1.83 6.10
C VAL A 78 3.53 1.95 4.67
N THR A 79 2.22 2.08 4.53
CA THR A 79 1.52 2.13 3.23
C THR A 79 1.05 3.54 2.93
N LEU A 80 1.20 3.96 1.68
CA LEU A 80 0.72 5.25 1.19
C LEU A 80 -0.80 5.40 1.33
N GLY A 81 -1.24 6.51 1.92
CA GLY A 81 -2.64 6.86 2.12
C GLY A 81 -3.37 7.30 0.84
N GLY A 82 -4.66 7.61 0.98
CA GLY A 82 -5.54 8.07 -0.09
C GLY A 82 -6.68 7.11 -0.44
N CYS A 83 -6.81 5.99 0.30
CA CYS A 83 -7.96 5.07 0.18
C CYS A 83 -8.97 5.24 1.31
N ASN A 84 -8.86 6.31 2.10
CA ASN A 84 -9.74 6.62 3.22
C ASN A 84 -9.85 5.45 4.23
N ALA A 85 -8.74 4.73 4.42
CA ALA A 85 -8.64 3.53 5.27
C ALA A 85 -9.76 2.48 5.05
N ALA A 86 -10.16 2.26 3.79
CA ALA A 86 -11.30 1.40 3.43
C ALA A 86 -11.27 0.00 4.06
N CYS A 87 -10.11 -0.66 4.13
CA CYS A 87 -9.96 -1.97 4.77
C CYS A 87 -10.31 -1.95 6.26
N ILE A 88 -9.84 -0.93 6.99
CA ILE A 88 -10.00 -0.83 8.44
C ILE A 88 -11.46 -0.53 8.81
N ARG A 89 -12.18 0.20 7.96
CA ARG A 89 -13.64 0.41 8.09
C ARG A 89 -14.40 -0.92 8.22
N SER A 90 -13.94 -1.96 7.52
CA SER A 90 -14.52 -3.31 7.57
C SER A 90 -13.89 -4.21 8.64
N GLY A 91 -13.04 -3.66 9.52
CA GLY A 91 -12.39 -4.41 10.60
C GLY A 91 -11.21 -5.28 10.17
N VAL A 92 -10.72 -5.15 8.93
CA VAL A 92 -9.55 -5.90 8.44
C VAL A 92 -8.32 -5.00 8.35
N GLY A 93 -7.15 -5.59 8.56
CA GLY A 93 -5.88 -4.86 8.47
C GLY A 93 -5.51 -4.48 7.04
N CYS A 94 -4.86 -3.32 6.89
CA CYS A 94 -4.37 -2.86 5.60
C CYS A 94 -3.41 -3.89 4.98
N ILE A 95 -3.59 -4.14 3.68
CA ILE A 95 -2.80 -5.13 2.93
C ILE A 95 -1.60 -4.52 2.19
N GLY A 96 -1.51 -3.19 2.13
CA GLY A 96 -0.42 -2.49 1.43
C GLY A 96 -0.68 -2.16 -0.05
N CYS A 97 -1.92 -2.26 -0.55
CA CYS A 97 -2.20 -2.20 -2.01
C CYS A 97 -1.79 -0.90 -2.73
N ARG A 98 -1.57 0.19 -1.99
CA ARG A 98 -1.11 1.48 -2.53
C ARG A 98 0.41 1.60 -2.57
N GLY A 99 1.13 0.56 -2.16
CA GLY A 99 2.59 0.54 -2.08
C GLY A 99 3.14 1.25 -0.84
N PRO A 100 4.46 1.19 -0.64
CA PRO A 100 5.13 1.88 0.45
C PRO A 100 4.89 3.38 0.44
N LEU A 101 5.04 3.99 1.60
CA LEU A 101 5.30 5.42 1.66
C LEU A 101 6.55 5.77 0.83
N PRO A 102 6.48 6.78 -0.06
CA PRO A 102 7.63 7.19 -0.87
C PRO A 102 8.82 7.70 -0.05
N LYS A 103 8.55 8.24 1.14
CA LYS A 103 9.55 8.76 2.08
C LYS A 103 9.25 8.19 3.46
N ASP A 104 10.32 7.87 4.19
CA ASP A 104 10.27 7.56 5.63
C ASP A 104 9.38 6.35 6.03
N ALA A 105 9.19 5.40 5.12
CA ALA A 105 8.55 4.12 5.45
C ALA A 105 9.42 3.32 6.45
N ASN A 106 9.04 3.30 7.72
CA ASN A 106 9.77 2.57 8.76
C ASN A 106 9.33 1.10 8.85
N PHE A 107 9.79 0.31 7.88
CA PHE A 107 9.53 -1.13 7.84
C PHE A 107 10.12 -1.91 9.01
N ALA A 108 11.28 -1.48 9.53
CA ALA A 108 11.95 -2.15 10.63
C ALA A 108 11.06 -2.18 11.89
N SER A 109 10.49 -1.03 12.26
CA SER A 109 9.57 -0.94 13.40
C SER A 109 8.26 -1.68 13.15
N GLU A 110 7.73 -1.64 11.93
CA GLU A 110 6.52 -2.42 11.62
C GLU A 110 6.77 -3.94 11.76
N VAL A 111 7.91 -4.43 11.31
CA VAL A 111 8.30 -5.84 11.51
C VAL A 111 8.44 -6.18 12.99
N GLU A 112 9.04 -5.30 13.79
CA GLU A 112 9.19 -5.48 15.24
C GLU A 112 7.82 -5.59 15.94
N ILE A 113 6.88 -4.69 15.64
CA ILE A 113 5.52 -4.74 16.18
C ILE A 113 4.83 -6.06 15.82
N LEU A 114 4.97 -6.53 14.58
CA LEU A 114 4.35 -7.78 14.16
C LEU A 114 4.98 -9.02 14.84
N ARG A 115 6.28 -8.96 15.17
CA ARG A 115 6.96 -10.00 15.97
C ARG A 115 6.44 -10.02 17.40
N GLU A 116 6.29 -8.85 18.02
CA GLU A 116 5.75 -8.72 19.38
C GLU A 116 4.31 -9.25 19.48
N LEU A 117 3.52 -9.10 18.41
CA LEU A 117 2.18 -9.70 18.28
C LEU A 117 2.19 -11.23 18.05
N GLY A 118 3.36 -11.85 17.91
CA GLY A 118 3.51 -13.31 17.79
C GLY A 118 3.38 -13.87 16.37
N TYR A 119 3.46 -13.04 15.33
CA TYR A 119 3.42 -13.52 13.95
C TYR A 119 4.76 -14.13 13.51
N SER A 120 4.69 -15.22 12.75
CA SER A 120 5.89 -15.87 12.20
C SER A 120 6.62 -15.01 11.17
N GLU A 121 7.95 -15.13 11.12
CA GLU A 121 8.79 -14.44 10.13
C GLU A 121 8.32 -14.69 8.69
N ASP A 122 7.93 -15.92 8.37
CA ASP A 122 7.46 -16.29 7.03
C ASP A 122 6.14 -15.61 6.68
N TYR A 123 5.25 -15.45 7.66
CA TYR A 123 4.01 -14.72 7.46
C TYR A 123 4.27 -13.23 7.27
N ILE A 124 5.10 -12.61 8.11
CA ILE A 124 5.48 -11.20 7.99
C ILE A 124 6.12 -10.93 6.62
N LYS A 125 7.09 -11.76 6.20
CA LYS A 125 7.73 -11.67 4.88
C LYS A 125 6.73 -11.72 3.74
N LYS A 126 5.76 -12.64 3.79
CA LYS A 126 4.71 -12.76 2.77
C LYS A 126 3.83 -11.50 2.70
N ARG A 127 3.43 -10.97 3.86
CA ARG A 127 2.60 -9.77 3.95
C ARG A 127 3.33 -8.54 3.42
N MET A 128 4.56 -8.31 3.89
CA MET A 128 5.39 -7.17 3.46
C MET A 128 5.75 -7.22 1.97
N SER A 129 6.03 -8.42 1.45
CA SER A 129 6.48 -8.56 0.06
C SER A 129 5.36 -8.41 -0.98
N LEU A 130 4.09 -8.39 -0.58
CA LEU A 130 2.96 -8.41 -1.51
C LEU A 130 2.92 -7.16 -2.39
N PHE A 131 3.12 -5.98 -1.81
CA PHE A 131 3.10 -4.70 -2.51
C PHE A 131 4.36 -3.84 -2.29
N SER A 132 5.31 -4.30 -1.47
CA SER A 132 6.55 -3.55 -1.15
C SER A 132 7.83 -4.35 -1.43
N LYS A 133 7.73 -5.42 -2.24
CA LYS A 133 8.72 -6.50 -2.41
C LYS A 133 10.20 -6.13 -2.22
N ASP A 134 10.71 -5.19 -3.00
CA ASP A 134 12.14 -4.83 -3.00
C ASP A 134 12.45 -3.60 -2.13
N GLN A 135 11.42 -2.95 -1.56
CA GLN A 135 11.52 -1.68 -0.84
C GLN A 135 11.47 -1.85 0.69
N TRP A 136 11.00 -3.01 1.19
CA TRP A 136 10.84 -3.23 2.63
C TRP A 136 12.02 -3.93 3.31
N ARG A 137 12.94 -4.50 2.52
CA ARG A 137 14.07 -5.32 3.00
C ARG A 137 15.30 -4.49 3.35
#